data_AF-A0A7W1NU72-F1
#
_entry.id   AF-A0A7W1NU72-F1
#
_cell.length_a   1.000
_cell.length_b   1.000
_cell.length_c   1.000
_cell.angle_alpha   90.00
_cell.angle_beta   90.00
_cell.angle_gamma   90.00
#
_symmetry.space_group_name_H-M   'P 1'
#
loop_
_entity.id
_entity.type
_entity.pdbx_description
1 polymer ?
#
loop_
_entity_poly.entity_id
_entity_poly.type
_entity_poly.pdbx_seq_one_letter_code
_entity_poly.pdbx_strand_id
1 'polypeptide(L)'
;DQEKCLDLAREASGLGISISAMGLGQEWNDEFLDELASSTGGPSSYINTANAVVQFLNDHVRNLSNAFAERVRMSVATDPDVKIESAFRLAPHPQPLPTNESTIQLGSLQATRLISVLLQFQLPANMPIGFRSVARLVVYGDILSNQQQQFQALSDISLEVTDQPSAEEPPVAILDALGKLTLYRMQERAQEALATGDIQEATRRLENLATRLLAIGEESLAHEARAEAHRVAHTSNLSDQGRKTLKYQTRFLLLGSSEDKAE
;
A
#
# COMPACT_ATOMS: atom_id res chain seq x y z
N ASP A 1 11.08 0.90 23.42
CA ASP A 1 10.71 -0.48 23.06
C ASP A 1 10.29 -0.64 21.61
N GLN A 2 9.44 0.22 21.06
CA GLN A 2 9.03 0.14 19.65
C GLN A 2 10.19 0.21 18.65
N GLU A 3 11.11 1.18 18.81
CA GLU A 3 12.28 1.33 17.92
C GLU A 3 13.15 0.07 17.89
N LYS A 4 13.47 -0.51 19.06
CA LYS A 4 14.20 -1.78 19.15
C LYS A 4 13.46 -2.94 18.46
N CYS A 5 12.14 -2.95 18.51
CA CYS A 5 11.34 -3.96 17.84
C CYS A 5 11.39 -3.80 16.31
N LEU A 6 11.38 -2.56 15.81
CA LEU A 6 11.57 -2.26 14.39
C LEU A 6 12.98 -2.64 13.91
N ASP A 7 14.01 -2.40 14.72
CA ASP A 7 15.38 -2.85 14.41
C ASP A 7 15.47 -4.37 14.28
N LEU A 8 14.88 -5.12 15.22
CA LEU A 8 14.79 -6.59 15.13
C LEU A 8 14.00 -7.05 13.90
N ALA A 9 12.96 -6.31 13.50
CA ALA A 9 12.21 -6.62 12.29
C ALA A 9 13.05 -6.41 11.03
N ARG A 10 13.88 -5.36 10.98
CA ARG A 10 14.83 -5.14 9.88
C ARG A 10 15.89 -6.24 9.83
N GLU A 11 16.40 -6.70 10.98
CA GLU A 11 17.30 -7.86 11.05
C GLU A 11 16.62 -9.13 10.53
N ALA A 12 15.39 -9.40 10.97
CA ALA A 12 14.59 -10.53 10.50
C ALA A 12 14.34 -10.47 8.99
N SER A 13 14.03 -9.29 8.46
CA SER A 13 13.88 -9.01 7.02
C SER A 13 15.16 -9.33 6.24
N GLY A 14 16.33 -8.97 6.78
CA GLY A 14 17.64 -9.33 6.21
C GLY A 14 17.89 -10.84 6.14
N LEU A 15 17.29 -11.62 7.04
CA LEU A 15 17.28 -13.09 7.02
C LEU A 15 16.16 -13.67 6.14
N GLY A 16 15.33 -12.81 5.55
CA GLY A 16 14.18 -13.19 4.72
C GLY A 16 12.99 -13.70 5.52
N ILE A 17 12.86 -13.30 6.78
CA ILE A 17 11.72 -13.60 7.63
C ILE A 17 10.70 -12.47 7.47
N SER A 18 9.46 -12.83 7.11
CA SER A 18 8.35 -11.89 7.04
C SER A 18 7.53 -11.89 8.33
N ILE A 19 7.02 -10.72 8.73
CA ILE A 19 6.17 -10.54 9.91
C ILE A 19 4.78 -10.11 9.45
N SER A 20 3.78 -10.93 9.78
CA SER A 20 2.37 -10.58 9.59
C SER A 20 1.80 -10.04 10.89
N ALA A 21 1.18 -8.86 10.85
CA ALA A 21 0.63 -8.19 12.02
C ALA A 21 -0.90 -8.19 12.02
N MET A 22 -1.48 -8.28 13.21
CA MET A 22 -2.91 -8.19 13.43
C MET A 22 -3.19 -7.28 14.62
N GLY A 23 -4.02 -6.27 14.41
CA GLY A 23 -4.55 -5.43 15.48
C GLY A 23 -5.97 -5.85 15.87
N LEU A 24 -6.17 -6.24 17.14
CA LEU A 24 -7.48 -6.63 17.66
C LEU A 24 -8.09 -5.50 18.50
N GLY A 25 -9.33 -5.13 18.20
CA GLY A 25 -10.02 -4.05 18.91
C GLY A 25 -9.44 -2.67 18.60
N GLN A 26 -9.52 -1.73 19.54
CA GLN A 26 -9.29 -0.30 19.27
C GLN A 26 -8.03 0.26 19.94
N GLU A 27 -7.43 -0.43 20.90
CA GLU A 27 -6.33 0.08 21.72
C GLU A 27 -4.98 -0.50 21.30
N TRP A 28 -4.48 -0.06 20.15
CA TRP A 28 -3.18 -0.48 19.62
C TRP A 28 -2.60 0.57 18.69
N ASN A 29 -1.27 0.59 18.55
CA ASN A 29 -0.58 1.53 17.68
C ASN A 29 -0.53 0.96 16.24
N ASP A 30 -1.34 1.55 15.37
CA ASP A 30 -1.50 1.10 13.98
C ASP A 30 -0.36 1.50 13.06
N GLU A 31 0.25 2.67 13.29
CA GLU A 31 1.46 3.09 12.57
C GLU A 31 2.61 2.11 12.83
N PHE A 32 2.82 1.74 14.08
CA PHE A 32 3.85 0.77 14.47
C PHE A 32 3.63 -0.61 13.84
N LEU A 33 2.39 -1.15 13.87
CA LEU A 33 2.13 -2.46 13.26
C LEU A 33 2.22 -2.44 11.74
N ASP A 34 1.81 -1.34 11.10
CA ASP A 34 1.95 -1.16 9.66
C ASP A 34 3.43 -1.09 9.24
N GLU A 35 4.26 -0.35 9.98
CA GLU A 35 5.71 -0.26 9.72
C GLU A 35 6.42 -1.60 9.95
N LEU A 36 6.10 -2.29 11.07
CA LEU A 36 6.65 -3.60 11.41
C LEU A 36 6.38 -4.64 10.30
N ALA A 37 5.14 -4.70 9.81
CA ALA A 37 4.76 -5.67 8.78
C ALA A 37 5.34 -5.28 7.41
N SER A 38 5.21 -4.02 7.00
CA SER A 38 5.63 -3.57 5.67
C SER A 38 7.14 -3.66 5.44
N SER A 39 7.97 -3.36 6.46
CA SER A 39 9.44 -3.48 6.40
C SER A 39 9.95 -4.93 6.23
N THR A 40 9.09 -5.91 6.47
CA THR A 40 9.42 -7.34 6.34
C THR A 40 8.66 -8.02 5.18
N GLY A 41 7.90 -7.25 4.41
CA GLY A 41 7.07 -7.73 3.29
C GLY A 41 5.77 -8.42 3.71
N GLY A 42 5.47 -8.50 5.01
CA GLY A 42 4.23 -9.07 5.54
C GLY A 42 3.06 -8.07 5.51
N PRO A 43 1.81 -8.57 5.65
CA PRO A 43 0.62 -7.74 5.79
C PRO A 43 0.35 -7.31 7.23
N SER A 44 -0.32 -6.18 7.39
CA SER A 44 -1.04 -5.83 8.63
C SER A 44 -2.56 -5.88 8.39
N SER A 45 -3.32 -6.31 9.39
CA SER A 45 -4.79 -6.37 9.29
C SER A 45 -5.46 -5.85 10.56
N TYR A 46 -6.55 -5.09 10.40
CA TYR A 46 -7.43 -4.69 11.49
C TYR A 46 -8.56 -5.71 11.65
N ILE A 47 -8.69 -6.24 12.88
CA ILE A 47 -9.70 -7.23 13.24
C ILE A 47 -10.63 -6.68 14.32
N ASN A 48 -11.89 -6.50 13.94
CA ASN A 48 -12.94 -5.97 14.80
C ASN A 48 -13.83 -7.07 15.42
N THR A 49 -13.67 -8.34 15.03
CA THR A 49 -14.44 -9.48 15.58
C THR A 49 -13.55 -10.72 15.78
N ALA A 50 -13.87 -11.54 16.78
CA ALA A 50 -13.10 -12.75 17.09
C ALA A 50 -13.06 -13.76 15.92
N ASN A 51 -14.14 -13.85 15.13
CA ASN A 51 -14.21 -14.76 13.98
C ASN A 51 -13.22 -14.39 12.87
N ALA A 52 -12.96 -13.10 12.68
CA ALA A 52 -11.99 -12.63 11.68
C ALA A 52 -10.55 -13.03 12.03
N VAL A 53 -10.22 -13.29 13.31
CA VAL A 53 -8.91 -13.85 13.72
C VAL A 53 -8.69 -15.22 13.09
N VAL A 54 -9.70 -16.09 13.15
CA VAL A 54 -9.62 -17.44 12.58
C VAL A 54 -9.48 -17.37 11.06
N GLN A 55 -10.19 -16.46 10.41
CA GLN A 55 -10.05 -16.23 8.96
C GLN A 55 -8.64 -15.79 8.60
N PHE A 56 -8.09 -14.78 9.30
CA PHE A 56 -6.72 -14.32 9.08
C PHE A 56 -5.68 -15.43 9.22
N LEU A 57 -5.77 -16.24 10.28
CA LEU A 57 -4.83 -17.34 10.51
C LEU A 57 -4.95 -18.40 9.40
N ASN A 58 -6.16 -18.76 9.00
CA ASN A 58 -6.39 -19.71 7.91
C ASN A 58 -5.87 -19.17 6.56
N ASP A 59 -6.08 -17.89 6.28
CA ASP A 59 -5.54 -17.24 5.08
C ASP A 59 -4.02 -17.24 5.09
N HIS A 60 -3.40 -16.97 6.24
CA HIS A 60 -1.95 -17.01 6.38
C HIS A 60 -1.37 -18.42 6.16
N VAL A 61 -1.99 -19.46 6.75
CA VAL A 61 -1.57 -20.86 6.53
C VAL A 61 -1.74 -21.27 5.07
N ARG A 62 -2.84 -20.86 4.41
CA ARG A 62 -3.06 -21.10 2.98
C ARG A 62 -2.01 -20.41 2.12
N ASN A 63 -1.66 -19.16 2.44
CA ASN A 63 -0.64 -18.40 1.73
C ASN A 63 0.72 -19.10 1.81
N LEU A 64 1.12 -19.60 2.99
CA LEU A 64 2.36 -20.37 3.17
C LEU A 64 2.34 -21.70 2.39
N SER A 65 1.19 -22.37 2.34
CA SER A 65 1.06 -23.67 1.66
C SER A 65 1.11 -23.55 0.13
N ASN A 66 0.68 -22.41 -0.41
CA ASN A 66 0.61 -22.15 -1.85
C ASN A 66 1.77 -21.27 -2.37
N ALA A 67 2.80 -21.06 -1.55
CA ALA A 67 3.97 -20.29 -1.92
C ALA A 67 4.68 -20.93 -3.13
N PHE A 68 4.91 -20.12 -4.17
CA PHE A 68 5.70 -20.48 -5.33
C PHE A 68 7.13 -19.97 -5.20
N ALA A 69 7.27 -18.71 -4.76
CA ALA A 69 8.54 -18.11 -4.45
C ALA A 69 8.50 -17.39 -3.11
N GLU A 70 9.60 -17.48 -2.37
CA GLU A 70 9.77 -16.82 -1.08
C GLU A 70 10.81 -15.71 -1.16
N ARG A 71 10.82 -14.84 -0.14
CA ARG A 71 11.79 -13.73 -0.01
C ARG A 71 11.82 -12.84 -1.25
N VAL A 72 10.62 -12.59 -1.81
CA VAL A 72 10.46 -11.75 -2.97
C VAL A 72 10.73 -10.30 -2.58
N ARG A 73 11.66 -9.67 -3.31
CA ARG A 73 12.08 -8.29 -3.08
C ARG A 73 12.32 -7.58 -4.40
N MET A 74 12.07 -6.29 -4.43
CA MET A 74 12.23 -5.45 -5.61
C MET A 74 13.25 -4.35 -5.35
N SER A 75 14.29 -4.30 -6.16
CA SER A 75 15.20 -3.16 -6.24
C SER A 75 14.69 -2.19 -7.32
N VAL A 76 14.71 -0.90 -7.01
CA VAL A 76 14.32 0.17 -7.92
C VAL A 76 15.50 1.13 -8.04
N ALA A 77 16.23 1.03 -9.15
CA ALA A 77 17.36 1.91 -9.45
C ALA A 77 16.88 3.03 -10.38
N THR A 78 16.68 4.23 -9.86
CA THR A 78 16.28 5.40 -10.65
C THR A 78 17.47 6.11 -11.30
N ASP A 79 17.21 6.83 -12.39
CA ASP A 79 18.16 7.82 -12.91
C ASP A 79 18.43 8.93 -11.85
N PRO A 80 19.59 9.61 -11.86
CA PRO A 80 20.05 10.47 -10.75
C PRO A 80 19.12 11.62 -10.32
N ASP A 81 18.29 12.12 -11.24
CA ASP A 81 17.34 13.23 -11.07
C ASP A 81 15.87 12.76 -11.00
N VAL A 82 15.64 11.44 -10.97
CA VAL A 82 14.33 10.82 -10.76
C VAL A 82 14.23 10.35 -9.30
N LYS A 83 13.11 10.66 -8.66
CA LYS A 83 12.83 10.22 -7.28
C LYS A 83 11.63 9.28 -7.24
N ILE A 84 11.67 8.31 -6.35
CA ILE A 84 10.49 7.51 -6.02
C ILE A 84 9.69 8.29 -4.98
N GLU A 85 8.53 8.81 -5.38
CA GLU A 85 7.65 9.59 -4.50
C GLU A 85 6.87 8.68 -3.56
N SER A 86 6.38 7.54 -4.07
CA SER A 86 5.66 6.57 -3.24
C SER A 86 5.66 5.19 -3.89
N ALA A 87 5.60 4.16 -3.07
CA ALA A 87 5.37 2.78 -3.48
C ALA A 87 4.19 2.20 -2.69
N PHE A 88 3.33 1.44 -3.36
CA PHE A 88 2.14 0.88 -2.74
C PHE A 88 1.87 -0.53 -3.29
N ARG A 89 1.75 -1.53 -2.41
CA ARG A 89 1.27 -2.86 -2.82
C ARG A 89 -0.23 -2.78 -2.99
N LEU A 90 -0.76 -3.11 -4.17
CA LEU A 90 -2.20 -3.17 -4.46
C LEU A 90 -2.77 -4.56 -4.16
N ALA A 91 -1.97 -5.61 -4.37
CA ALA A 91 -2.38 -6.99 -4.18
C ALA A 91 -1.17 -7.84 -3.77
N PRO A 92 -1.37 -8.95 -3.03
CA PRO A 92 -2.63 -9.48 -2.51
C PRO A 92 -3.10 -8.85 -1.19
N HIS A 93 -2.31 -7.98 -0.58
CA HIS A 93 -2.67 -7.29 0.67
C HIS A 93 -2.27 -5.83 0.51
N PRO A 94 -3.24 -4.90 0.33
CA PRO A 94 -2.90 -3.53 0.03
C PRO A 94 -2.22 -2.85 1.21
N GLN A 95 -1.09 -2.21 0.95
CA GLN A 95 -0.38 -1.43 1.96
C GLN A 95 0.66 -0.48 1.34
N PRO A 96 0.98 0.63 2.03
CA PRO A 96 2.17 1.42 1.72
C PRO A 96 3.43 0.55 1.79
N LEU A 97 4.39 0.85 0.92
CA LEU A 97 5.70 0.23 0.92
C LEU A 97 6.77 1.29 1.19
N PRO A 98 7.81 0.99 2.00
CA PRO A 98 8.88 1.93 2.26
C PRO A 98 9.66 2.24 0.97
N THR A 99 9.94 3.51 0.72
CA THR A 99 10.71 3.98 -0.47
C THR A 99 12.12 4.45 -0.12
N ASN A 100 12.43 4.58 1.18
CA ASN A 100 13.72 4.99 1.71
C ASN A 100 14.73 3.84 1.82
N GLU A 101 14.28 2.60 1.62
CA GLU A 101 15.13 1.41 1.63
C GLU A 101 15.66 1.09 0.23
N SER A 102 16.83 0.45 0.15
CA SER A 102 17.44 0.03 -1.13
C SER A 102 16.62 -1.04 -1.86
N THR A 103 15.79 -1.78 -1.12
CA THR A 103 14.99 -2.88 -1.64
C THR A 103 13.62 -2.89 -0.97
N ILE A 104 12.57 -2.97 -1.77
CA ILE A 104 11.20 -3.09 -1.30
C ILE A 104 10.90 -4.57 -1.04
N GLN A 105 10.52 -4.92 0.18
CA GLN A 105 10.13 -6.28 0.55
C GLN A 105 8.71 -6.57 0.07
N LEU A 106 8.53 -7.63 -0.73
CA LEU A 106 7.24 -8.02 -1.28
C LEU A 106 6.68 -9.30 -0.63
N GLY A 107 7.53 -10.07 0.06
CA GLY A 107 7.13 -11.24 0.85
C GLY A 107 7.10 -12.52 0.03
N SER A 108 6.01 -13.29 0.14
CA SER A 108 5.81 -14.55 -0.58
C SER A 108 4.93 -14.35 -1.81
N LEU A 109 5.32 -14.95 -2.94
CA LEU A 109 4.56 -14.97 -4.19
C LEU A 109 3.92 -16.35 -4.36
N GLN A 110 2.61 -16.38 -4.60
CA GLN A 110 1.86 -17.61 -4.86
C GLN A 110 1.85 -17.96 -6.34
N ALA A 111 1.64 -19.24 -6.66
CA ALA A 111 1.59 -19.70 -8.05
C ALA A 111 0.42 -19.10 -8.85
N THR A 112 -0.70 -18.84 -8.18
CA THR A 112 -1.97 -18.42 -8.80
C THR A 112 -2.38 -16.98 -8.48
N ARG A 113 -1.57 -16.25 -7.69
CA ARG A 113 -1.92 -14.89 -7.25
C ARG A 113 -0.74 -13.95 -7.43
N LEU A 114 -0.94 -12.90 -8.23
CA LEU A 114 0.07 -11.91 -8.53
C LEU A 114 0.27 -10.94 -7.37
N ILE A 115 1.52 -10.49 -7.19
CA ILE A 115 1.82 -9.29 -6.42
C ILE A 115 1.74 -8.09 -7.37
N SER A 116 0.86 -7.14 -7.07
CA SER A 116 0.72 -5.91 -7.83
C SER A 116 1.25 -4.73 -7.04
N VAL A 117 2.14 -3.93 -7.63
CA VAL A 117 2.76 -2.76 -6.99
C VAL A 117 2.55 -1.54 -7.86
N LEU A 118 2.10 -0.44 -7.25
CA LEU A 118 2.02 0.88 -7.86
C LEU A 118 3.22 1.71 -7.40
N LEU A 119 4.01 2.17 -8.36
CA LEU A 119 5.15 3.06 -8.13
C LEU A 119 4.83 4.45 -8.70
N GLN A 120 5.08 5.49 -7.91
CA GLN A 120 4.97 6.88 -8.34
C GLN A 120 6.37 7.47 -8.41
N PHE A 121 6.76 7.96 -9.59
CA PHE A 121 8.03 8.63 -9.81
C PHE A 121 7.82 10.14 -9.95
N GLN A 122 8.72 10.93 -9.37
CA GLN A 122 8.85 12.35 -9.63
C GLN A 122 9.99 12.57 -10.61
N LEU A 123 9.69 13.27 -11.71
CA LEU A 123 10.64 13.58 -12.78
C LEU A 123 10.95 15.09 -12.80
N PRO A 124 12.10 15.49 -13.36
CA PRO A 124 12.43 16.90 -13.56
C PRO A 124 11.47 17.54 -14.59
N ALA A 125 11.10 18.80 -14.36
CA ALA A 125 10.14 19.51 -15.22
C ALA A 125 10.69 19.79 -16.63
N ASN A 126 12.00 20.07 -16.75
CA ASN A 126 12.64 20.42 -18.00
C ASN A 126 13.52 19.27 -18.48
N MET A 127 12.92 18.35 -19.24
CA MET A 127 13.65 17.25 -19.88
C MET A 127 13.91 17.55 -21.36
N PRO A 128 15.09 17.21 -21.91
CA PRO A 128 15.35 17.31 -23.33
C PRO A 128 14.45 16.36 -24.12
N ILE A 129 14.07 16.75 -25.34
CA ILE A 129 13.32 15.90 -26.27
C ILE A 129 14.12 14.64 -26.59
N GLY A 130 13.44 13.50 -26.64
CA GLY A 130 13.99 12.19 -26.97
C GLY A 130 13.68 11.11 -25.92
N PHE A 131 14.27 9.94 -26.12
CA PHE A 131 14.13 8.82 -25.20
C PHE A 131 14.96 9.02 -23.93
N ARG A 132 14.33 8.70 -22.80
CA ARG A 132 14.92 8.87 -21.48
C ARG A 132 14.67 7.64 -20.62
N SER A 133 15.72 7.16 -19.97
CA SER A 133 15.61 6.19 -18.89
C SER A 133 14.94 6.84 -17.67
N VAL A 134 14.14 6.08 -16.94
CA VAL A 134 13.49 6.52 -15.71
C VAL A 134 14.00 5.70 -14.54
N ALA A 135 13.91 4.38 -14.66
CA ALA A 135 14.34 3.44 -13.65
C ALA A 135 14.58 2.04 -14.21
N ARG A 136 15.45 1.28 -13.56
CA ARG A 136 15.59 -0.16 -13.71
C ARG A 136 14.99 -0.86 -12.50
N LEU A 137 14.06 -1.76 -12.75
CA LEU A 137 13.44 -2.62 -11.75
C LEU A 137 14.10 -4.00 -11.80
N VAL A 138 14.51 -4.51 -10.63
CA VAL A 138 14.98 -5.90 -10.52
C VAL A 138 14.22 -6.57 -9.39
N VAL A 139 13.47 -7.62 -9.72
CA VAL A 139 12.76 -8.45 -8.75
C VAL A 139 13.57 -9.72 -8.52
N TYR A 140 13.84 -10.01 -7.25
CA TYR A 140 14.52 -11.22 -6.79
C TYR A 140 13.54 -12.10 -6.03
N GLY A 141 13.72 -13.42 -6.08
CA GLY A 141 13.00 -14.35 -5.23
C GLY A 141 13.57 -15.76 -5.30
N ASP A 142 13.25 -16.58 -4.30
CA ASP A 142 13.68 -17.97 -4.24
C ASP A 142 12.55 -18.89 -4.70
N ILE A 143 12.73 -19.53 -5.86
CA ILE A 143 11.72 -20.44 -6.42
C ILE A 143 11.79 -21.76 -5.67
N LEU A 144 10.72 -22.11 -4.96
CA LEU A 144 10.70 -23.29 -4.08
C LEU A 144 10.80 -24.61 -4.87
N SER A 145 10.28 -24.67 -6.09
CA SER A 145 10.25 -25.92 -6.90
C SER A 145 11.61 -26.31 -7.49
N ASN A 146 12.50 -25.35 -7.75
CA ASN A 146 13.66 -25.56 -8.63
C ASN A 146 15.00 -25.64 -7.89
N GLN A 147 15.03 -25.57 -6.56
CA GLN A 147 16.25 -25.43 -5.74
C GLN A 147 17.17 -24.25 -6.13
N GLN A 148 16.81 -23.46 -7.13
CA GLN A 148 17.48 -22.23 -7.52
C GLN A 148 17.11 -21.14 -6.53
N GLN A 149 18.09 -20.79 -5.71
CA GLN A 149 18.04 -19.58 -4.89
C GLN A 149 18.33 -18.38 -5.81
N GLN A 150 17.61 -17.28 -5.60
CA GLN A 150 17.85 -15.98 -6.20
C GLN A 150 17.57 -15.88 -7.71
N PHE A 151 16.41 -16.38 -8.15
CA PHE A 151 15.90 -16.03 -9.49
C PHE A 151 15.73 -14.51 -9.57
N GLN A 152 16.07 -13.94 -10.73
CA GLN A 152 15.92 -12.51 -10.98
C GLN A 152 15.16 -12.24 -12.28
N ALA A 153 14.25 -11.27 -12.23
CA ALA A 153 13.58 -10.69 -13.38
C ALA A 153 13.91 -9.19 -13.44
N LEU A 154 14.22 -8.69 -14.65
CA LEU A 154 14.62 -7.31 -14.89
C LEU A 154 13.62 -6.62 -15.82
N SER A 155 13.30 -5.36 -15.53
CA SER A 155 12.48 -4.50 -16.37
C SER A 155 13.05 -3.08 -16.38
N ASP A 156 13.28 -2.53 -17.56
CA ASP A 156 13.72 -1.15 -17.75
C ASP A 156 12.51 -0.26 -18.07
N ILE A 157 12.34 0.80 -17.29
CA ILE A 157 11.31 1.82 -17.47
C ILE A 157 11.95 3.02 -18.17
N SER A 158 11.41 3.36 -19.33
CA SER A 158 11.82 4.52 -20.12
C SER A 158 10.59 5.24 -20.66
N LEU A 159 10.77 6.50 -21.04
CA LEU A 159 9.74 7.32 -21.66
C LEU A 159 10.33 8.11 -22.82
N GLU A 160 9.45 8.58 -23.71
CA GLU A 160 9.80 9.53 -24.76
C GLU A 160 9.32 10.93 -24.37
N VAL A 161 10.21 11.90 -24.42
CA VAL A 161 9.90 13.32 -24.22
C VAL A 161 9.72 13.95 -25.59
N THR A 162 8.54 14.52 -25.87
CA THR A 162 8.20 15.12 -27.16
C THR A 162 7.36 16.39 -26.97
N ASP A 163 7.43 17.31 -27.93
CA ASP A 163 6.57 18.49 -28.03
C ASP A 163 5.23 18.19 -28.73
N GLN A 164 5.12 17.01 -29.35
CA GLN A 164 3.92 16.50 -30.02
C GLN A 164 3.51 15.16 -29.39
N PRO A 165 2.96 15.16 -28.16
CA PRO A 165 2.52 13.93 -27.52
C PRO A 165 1.38 13.29 -28.31
N SER A 166 1.43 11.97 -28.47
CA SER A 166 0.28 11.19 -28.94
C SER A 166 -0.86 11.33 -27.92
N ALA A 167 -2.10 11.33 -28.40
CA ALA A 167 -3.26 11.23 -27.53
C ALA A 167 -3.41 9.76 -27.08
N GLU A 168 -2.57 9.34 -26.15
CA GLU A 168 -2.68 8.04 -25.50
C GLU A 168 -3.54 8.14 -24.24
N GLU A 169 -4.56 7.28 -24.16
CA GLU A 169 -5.37 7.16 -22.95
C GLU A 169 -4.56 6.45 -21.86
N PRO A 170 -4.55 6.96 -20.61
CA PRO A 170 -3.88 6.29 -19.52
C PRO A 170 -4.45 4.88 -19.30
N PRO A 171 -3.61 3.89 -18.95
CA PRO A 171 -4.08 2.54 -18.68
C PRO A 171 -5.17 2.52 -17.60
N VAL A 172 -6.32 1.91 -17.90
CA VAL A 172 -7.48 1.83 -17.00
C VAL A 172 -7.08 1.30 -15.61
N ALA A 173 -6.21 0.29 -15.55
CA ALA A 173 -5.73 -0.27 -14.29
C ALA A 173 -4.99 0.76 -13.40
N ILE A 174 -4.28 1.71 -14.00
CA ILE A 174 -3.62 2.80 -13.26
C ILE A 174 -4.66 3.81 -12.80
N LEU A 175 -5.62 4.19 -13.65
CA LEU A 175 -6.70 5.12 -13.29
C LEU A 175 -7.53 4.59 -12.12
N ASP A 176 -7.92 3.31 -12.17
CA ASP A 176 -8.68 2.65 -11.11
C ASP A 176 -7.90 2.61 -9.79
N ALA A 177 -6.62 2.21 -9.86
CA ALA A 177 -5.73 2.17 -8.69
C ALA A 177 -5.55 3.57 -8.07
N LEU A 178 -5.36 4.60 -8.90
CA LEU A 178 -5.23 5.99 -8.44
C LEU A 178 -6.53 6.53 -7.83
N GLY A 179 -7.68 6.20 -8.42
CA GLY A 179 -9.00 6.58 -7.90
C GLY A 179 -9.22 6.03 -6.48
N LYS A 180 -8.95 4.74 -6.28
CA LYS A 180 -9.06 4.09 -4.97
C LYS A 180 -7.97 4.56 -3.99
N LEU A 181 -6.74 4.75 -4.45
CA LEU A 181 -5.63 5.25 -3.61
C LEU A 181 -5.90 6.67 -3.11
N THR A 182 -6.62 7.46 -3.91
CA THR A 182 -7.06 8.80 -3.50
C THR A 182 -7.95 8.76 -2.27
N LEU A 183 -8.83 7.75 -2.12
CA LEU A 183 -9.68 7.60 -0.93
C LEU A 183 -8.83 7.33 0.32
N TYR A 184 -7.87 6.42 0.22
CA TYR A 184 -6.92 6.12 1.28
C TYR A 184 -6.08 7.36 1.66
N ARG A 185 -5.55 8.09 0.67
CA ARG A 185 -4.78 9.33 0.94
C ARG A 185 -5.64 10.46 1.50
N MET A 186 -6.94 10.50 1.19
CA MET A 186 -7.85 11.50 1.78
C MET A 186 -8.03 11.27 3.28
N GLN A 187 -8.11 10.01 3.73
CA GLN A 187 -8.16 9.72 5.16
C GLN A 187 -6.83 10.06 5.85
N GLU A 188 -5.68 9.74 5.26
CA GLU A 188 -4.37 10.10 5.84
C GLU A 188 -4.21 11.61 6.02
N ARG A 189 -4.53 12.38 4.97
CA ARG A 189 -4.45 13.85 5.02
C ARG A 189 -5.44 14.48 5.99
N ALA A 190 -6.58 13.83 6.25
CA ALA A 190 -7.50 14.30 7.29
C ALA A 190 -6.89 14.10 8.69
N GLN A 191 -6.19 12.98 8.91
CA GLN A 191 -5.47 12.74 10.16
C GLN A 191 -4.29 13.71 10.34
N GLU A 192 -3.53 13.99 9.28
CA GLU A 192 -2.45 14.99 9.30
C GLU A 192 -2.98 16.41 9.62
N ALA A 193 -4.10 16.80 9.02
CA ALA A 193 -4.76 18.07 9.32
C ALA A 193 -5.20 18.14 10.80
N LEU A 194 -5.74 17.06 11.35
CA LEU A 194 -6.06 16.98 12.79
C LEU A 194 -4.82 17.11 13.67
N ALA A 195 -3.74 16.39 13.34
CA ALA A 195 -2.50 16.41 14.09
C ALA A 195 -1.85 17.81 14.12
N THR A 196 -2.05 18.59 13.06
CA THR A 196 -1.59 19.99 12.96
C THR A 196 -2.57 21.01 13.53
N GLY A 197 -3.74 20.57 14.03
CA GLY A 197 -4.76 21.42 14.61
C GLY A 197 -5.69 22.09 13.60
N ASP A 198 -5.59 21.77 12.31
CA ASP A 198 -6.47 22.28 11.26
C ASP A 198 -7.77 21.45 11.19
N ILE A 199 -8.65 21.72 12.16
CA ILE A 199 -9.94 21.02 12.30
C ILE A 199 -10.85 21.27 11.09
N GLN A 200 -10.83 22.48 10.53
CA GLN A 200 -11.66 22.84 9.39
C GLN A 200 -11.28 22.01 8.15
N GLU A 201 -9.98 21.92 7.85
CA GLU A 201 -9.51 21.12 6.73
C GLU A 201 -9.74 19.62 6.96
N ALA A 202 -9.54 19.13 8.18
CA ALA A 202 -9.82 17.75 8.52
C ALA A 202 -11.29 17.36 8.30
N THR A 203 -12.23 18.15 8.83
CA THR A 203 -13.68 17.94 8.63
C THR A 203 -14.01 17.94 7.13
N ARG A 204 -13.53 18.95 6.39
CA ARG A 204 -13.77 19.05 4.94
C ARG A 204 -13.25 17.83 4.19
N ARG A 205 -12.07 17.32 4.54
CA ARG A 205 -11.50 16.11 3.91
C ARG A 205 -12.34 14.87 4.19
N LEU A 206 -12.82 14.69 5.42
CA LEU A 206 -13.69 13.56 5.79
C LEU A 206 -15.06 13.63 5.12
N GLU A 207 -15.65 14.82 4.98
CA GLU A 207 -16.90 15.01 4.23
C GLU A 207 -16.72 14.66 2.75
N ASN A 208 -15.63 15.10 2.13
CA ASN A 208 -15.30 14.75 0.75
C ASN A 208 -15.06 13.25 0.57
N LEU A 209 -14.39 12.61 1.55
CA LEU A 209 -14.20 11.17 1.58
C LEU A 209 -15.56 10.46 1.63
N ALA A 210 -16.47 10.88 2.50
CA ALA A 210 -17.82 10.33 2.60
C ALA A 210 -18.59 10.44 1.28
N THR A 211 -18.57 11.60 0.63
CA THR A 211 -19.24 11.79 -0.69
C THR A 211 -18.68 10.86 -1.75
N ARG A 212 -17.35 10.69 -1.80
CA ARG A 212 -16.71 9.82 -2.80
C ARG A 212 -16.96 8.35 -2.55
N LEU A 213 -16.93 7.92 -1.29
CA LEU A 213 -17.28 6.56 -0.90
C LEU A 213 -18.72 6.22 -1.30
N LEU A 214 -19.65 7.15 -1.05
CA LEU A 214 -21.05 6.97 -1.46
C LEU A 214 -21.18 6.86 -2.99
N ALA A 215 -20.44 7.68 -3.73
CA ALA A 215 -20.46 7.66 -5.20
C ALA A 215 -19.96 6.34 -5.82
N ILE A 216 -19.12 5.58 -5.10
CA ILE A 216 -18.64 4.26 -5.54
C ILE A 216 -19.41 3.09 -4.90
N GLY A 217 -20.51 3.37 -4.17
CA GLY A 217 -21.37 2.35 -3.56
C GLY A 217 -20.95 1.87 -2.16
N GLU A 218 -19.92 2.46 -1.56
CA GLU A 218 -19.44 2.11 -0.22
C GLU A 218 -20.25 2.82 0.88
N GLU A 219 -21.56 2.53 0.96
CA GLU A 219 -22.51 3.26 1.81
C GLU A 219 -22.16 3.22 3.31
N SER A 220 -21.83 2.03 3.83
CA SER A 220 -21.50 1.88 5.25
C SER A 220 -20.27 2.70 5.63
N LEU A 221 -19.22 2.65 4.79
CA LEU A 221 -17.99 3.39 5.04
C LEU A 221 -18.18 4.90 4.84
N ALA A 222 -19.04 5.30 3.90
CA ALA A 222 -19.43 6.70 3.72
C ALA A 222 -20.14 7.27 4.94
N HIS A 223 -21.08 6.50 5.54
CA HIS A 223 -21.75 6.90 6.77
C HIS A 223 -20.79 7.05 7.94
N GLU A 224 -19.83 6.14 8.09
CA GLU A 224 -18.80 6.22 9.11
C GLU A 224 -17.89 7.44 8.91
N ALA A 225 -17.43 7.70 7.68
CA ALA A 225 -16.63 8.88 7.35
C ALA A 225 -17.38 10.18 7.68
N ARG A 226 -18.68 10.24 7.39
CA ARG A 226 -19.53 11.40 7.71
C ARG A 226 -19.76 11.56 9.22
N ALA A 227 -19.97 10.47 9.94
CA ALA A 227 -20.12 10.51 11.39
C ALA A 227 -18.84 11.03 12.07
N GLU A 228 -17.67 10.57 11.60
CA GLU A 228 -16.38 11.05 12.06
C GLU A 228 -16.12 12.51 11.68
N ALA A 229 -16.54 12.97 10.48
CA ALA A 229 -16.47 14.38 10.11
C ALA A 229 -17.26 15.27 11.08
N HIS A 230 -18.49 14.87 11.43
CA HIS A 230 -19.30 15.56 12.42
C HIS A 230 -18.65 15.53 13.81
N ARG A 231 -18.07 14.40 14.22
CA ARG A 231 -17.35 14.29 15.49
C ARG A 231 -16.17 15.26 15.55
N VAL A 232 -15.31 15.26 14.55
CA VAL A 232 -14.14 16.15 14.44
C VAL A 232 -14.56 17.61 14.56
N ALA A 233 -15.65 18.02 13.90
CA ALA A 233 -16.16 19.39 13.97
C ALA A 233 -16.57 19.82 15.40
N HIS A 234 -17.01 18.88 16.25
CA HIS A 234 -17.47 19.18 17.61
C HIS A 234 -16.42 18.92 18.70
N THR A 235 -15.57 17.90 18.51
CA THR A 235 -14.65 17.41 19.55
C THR A 235 -13.18 17.58 19.18
N SER A 236 -12.88 18.10 17.99
CA SER A 236 -11.52 18.26 17.44
C SER A 236 -10.71 16.95 17.38
N ASN A 237 -11.40 15.80 17.38
CA ASN A 237 -10.77 14.47 17.45
C ASN A 237 -11.60 13.43 16.71
N LEU A 238 -10.93 12.44 16.12
CA LEU A 238 -11.53 11.20 15.62
C LEU A 238 -11.77 10.22 16.77
N SER A 239 -12.69 9.27 16.59
CA SER A 239 -12.70 8.07 17.42
C SER A 239 -11.58 7.11 17.03
N ASP A 240 -11.01 6.36 17.99
CA ASP A 240 -9.99 5.36 17.68
C ASP A 240 -10.52 4.27 16.73
N GLN A 241 -11.78 3.87 16.93
CA GLN A 241 -12.47 2.95 16.03
C GLN A 241 -12.56 3.53 14.62
N GLY A 242 -13.16 4.71 14.47
CA GLY A 242 -13.42 5.33 13.17
C GLY A 242 -12.13 5.64 12.42
N ARG A 243 -11.08 6.12 13.12
CA ARG A 243 -9.75 6.32 12.55
C ARG A 243 -9.21 5.03 11.92
N LYS A 244 -9.29 3.91 12.64
CA LYS A 244 -8.83 2.60 12.16
C LYS A 244 -9.73 2.04 11.07
N THR A 245 -11.05 2.09 11.23
CA THR A 245 -11.96 1.58 10.19
C THR A 245 -11.74 2.32 8.88
N LEU A 246 -11.70 3.66 8.89
CA LEU A 246 -11.45 4.46 7.69
C LEU A 246 -10.11 4.11 7.05
N LYS A 247 -9.03 4.01 7.85
CA LYS A 247 -7.70 3.62 7.35
C LYS A 247 -7.70 2.25 6.68
N TYR A 248 -8.14 1.21 7.39
CA TYR A 248 -8.00 -0.17 6.91
C TYR A 248 -9.04 -0.53 5.84
N GLN A 249 -10.27 0.00 5.90
CA GLN A 249 -11.29 -0.27 4.90
C GLN A 249 -11.00 0.46 3.58
N THR A 250 -10.63 1.74 3.61
CA THR A 250 -10.22 2.45 2.36
C THR A 250 -8.99 1.81 1.72
N ARG A 251 -8.09 1.24 2.54
CA ARG A 251 -6.96 0.45 2.06
C ARG A 251 -7.42 -0.85 1.40
N PHE A 252 -8.38 -1.56 1.98
CA PHE A 252 -8.91 -2.80 1.42
C PHE A 252 -9.57 -2.59 0.04
N LEU A 253 -10.20 -1.44 -0.22
CA LEU A 253 -10.81 -1.13 -1.53
C LEU A 253 -9.82 -1.23 -2.71
N LEU A 254 -8.52 -1.08 -2.45
CA LEU A 254 -7.45 -1.21 -3.44
C LEU A 254 -7.29 -2.62 -4.00
N LEU A 255 -7.78 -3.66 -3.31
CA LEU A 255 -7.74 -5.05 -3.80
C LEU A 255 -8.55 -5.24 -5.08
N GLY A 256 -9.73 -4.62 -5.15
CA GLY A 256 -10.66 -4.84 -6.26
C GLY A 256 -10.17 -4.36 -7.62
N SER A 257 -8.99 -3.72 -7.74
CA SER A 257 -8.36 -3.45 -9.06
C SER A 257 -7.55 -4.62 -9.61
N SER A 258 -7.31 -5.66 -8.79
CA SER A 258 -6.42 -6.79 -9.13
C SER A 258 -7.15 -8.10 -9.41
N GLU A 259 -8.35 -8.31 -8.85
CA GLU A 259 -9.09 -9.57 -8.96
C GLU A 259 -9.97 -9.65 -10.23
N ASP A 260 -10.44 -8.52 -10.77
CA ASP A 260 -11.26 -8.46 -12.01
C ASP A 260 -10.51 -8.88 -13.30
N LYS A 261 -9.24 -9.28 -13.21
CA LYS A 261 -8.43 -9.78 -14.34
C LYS A 261 -7.98 -11.24 -14.20
N ALA A 262 -8.43 -11.93 -13.15
CA ALA A 262 -8.06 -13.32 -12.87
C ALA A 262 -9.14 -14.37 -13.25
N GLU A 263 -10.26 -13.94 -13.84
CA GLU A 263 -11.25 -14.80 -14.53
C GLU A 263 -11.02 -14.80 -16.05
#